data_AF-A0A0D0SGI1-F1
#
_entry.id   AF-A0A0D0SGI1-F1
#
_cell.length_a   1.000
_cell.length_b   1.000
_cell.length_c   1.000
_cell.angle_alpha   90.00
_cell.angle_beta   90.00
_cell.angle_gamma   90.00
#
_symmetry.space_group_name_H-M   'P 1'
#
loop_
_entity.id
_entity.type
_entity.pdbx_description
1 polymer ?
#
loop_
_entity_poly.entity_id
_entity_poly.type
_entity_poly.pdbx_seq_one_letter_code
_entity_poly.pdbx_strand_id
1 'polypeptide(L)'
;MNMELWDLAVKAHGHECAGLAFGFRMGEEVKKIFKPTEKVHVIMPGYNCVADGISIVTGISISNQTMKVDKSIDKYIFYVAGEDEGWAFTPHKLQMAEGADPVTGILAFARDMLFDIEPYDL
;
A
#
# COMPACT_ATOMS: atom_id res chain seq x y z
N MET A 1 -14.08 1.70 -4.65
CA MET A 1 -12.80 2.01 -5.30
C MET A 1 -13.00 3.18 -6.25
N ASN A 2 -12.07 4.14 -6.26
CA ASN A 2 -12.10 5.23 -7.23
C ASN A 2 -11.42 4.80 -8.54
N MET A 3 -12.21 4.53 -9.58
CA MET A 3 -11.71 4.06 -10.88
C MET A 3 -10.84 5.10 -11.60
N GLU A 4 -11.19 6.39 -11.52
CA GLU A 4 -10.41 7.45 -12.17
C GLU A 4 -9.00 7.54 -11.58
N LEU A 5 -8.90 7.38 -10.25
CA LEU A 5 -7.60 7.35 -9.56
C LEU A 5 -6.80 6.08 -9.91
N TRP A 6 -7.47 4.94 -10.08
CA TRP A 6 -6.83 3.70 -10.54
C TRP A 6 -6.26 3.85 -11.94
N ASP A 7 -7.02 4.38 -12.90
CA ASP A 7 -6.56 4.60 -14.27
C ASP A 7 -5.35 5.55 -14.31
N LEU A 8 -5.36 6.59 -13.47
CA LEU A 8 -4.20 7.47 -13.29
C LEU A 8 -3.00 6.69 -12.74
N ALA A 9 -3.22 5.79 -11.78
CA ALA A 9 -2.16 4.97 -11.21
C ALA A 9 -1.51 4.04 -12.24
N VAL A 10 -2.33 3.37 -13.05
CA VAL A 10 -1.87 2.52 -14.15
C VAL A 10 -1.07 3.33 -15.17
N LYS A 11 -1.57 4.52 -15.56
CA LYS A 11 -0.87 5.38 -16.52
C LYS A 11 0.47 5.87 -15.99
N ALA A 12 0.57 6.21 -14.71
CA ALA A 12 1.80 6.66 -14.08
C ALA A 12 2.81 5.51 -13.90
N HIS A 13 2.35 4.31 -13.55
CA HIS A 13 3.17 3.11 -13.38
C HIS A 13 3.58 2.47 -14.72
N GLY A 14 2.76 2.64 -15.76
CA GLY A 14 3.00 2.18 -17.12
C GLY A 14 2.40 0.82 -17.48
N HIS A 15 1.88 0.06 -16.51
CA HIS A 15 1.16 -1.20 -16.74
C HIS A 15 0.29 -1.57 -15.55
N GLU A 16 -0.63 -2.52 -15.75
CA GLU A 16 -1.39 -3.14 -14.66
C GLU A 16 -0.62 -4.34 -14.10
N CYS A 17 -0.44 -4.38 -12.78
CA CYS A 17 0.13 -5.53 -12.10
C CYS A 17 -0.42 -5.69 -10.69
N ALA A 18 -0.32 -6.90 -10.14
CA ALA A 18 -0.78 -7.21 -8.79
C ALA A 18 -0.11 -6.33 -7.72
N GLY A 19 1.18 -6.01 -7.88
CA GLY A 19 1.90 -5.15 -6.94
C GLY A 19 1.33 -3.73 -6.90
N LEU A 20 1.04 -3.14 -8.06
CA LEU A 20 0.38 -1.84 -8.15
C LEU A 20 -1.00 -1.87 -7.48
N ALA A 21 -1.79 -2.92 -7.76
CA ALA A 21 -3.13 -3.09 -7.18
C ALA A 21 -3.08 -3.20 -5.65
N PHE A 22 -2.13 -3.96 -5.09
CA PHE A 22 -1.92 -4.03 -3.64
C PHE A 22 -1.54 -2.68 -3.05
N GLY A 23 -0.58 -1.97 -3.66
CA GLY A 23 -0.15 -0.66 -3.18
C GLY A 23 -1.26 0.37 -3.22
N PHE A 24 -2.09 0.34 -4.26
CA PHE A 24 -3.26 1.20 -4.40
C PHE A 24 -4.25 0.94 -3.26
N ARG A 25 -4.60 -0.33 -3.02
CA ARG A 25 -5.51 -0.73 -1.94
C ARG A 25 -4.95 -0.39 -0.56
N MET A 26 -3.65 -0.57 -0.33
CA MET A 26 -2.99 -0.12 0.90
C MET A 26 -3.11 1.39 1.09
N GLY A 27 -2.84 2.17 0.03
CA GLY A 27 -2.96 3.62 0.07
C GLY A 27 -4.40 4.09 0.37
N GLU A 28 -5.42 3.40 -0.14
CA GLU A 28 -6.81 3.67 0.19
C GLU A 28 -7.11 3.45 1.68
N GLU A 29 -6.55 2.40 2.30
CA GLU A 29 -6.70 2.15 3.73
C GLU A 29 -5.91 3.13 4.59
N VAL A 30 -4.70 3.52 4.18
CA VAL A 30 -3.90 4.57 4.84
C VAL A 30 -4.72 5.87 4.95
N LYS A 31 -5.43 6.26 3.90
CA LYS A 31 -6.31 7.44 3.92
C LYS A 31 -7.50 7.33 4.88
N LYS A 32 -7.86 6.12 5.31
CA LYS A 32 -8.93 5.88 6.29
C LYS A 32 -8.41 5.86 7.72
N ILE A 33 -7.18 5.36 7.91
CA ILE A 33 -6.54 5.25 9.23
C ILE A 33 -6.04 6.62 9.69
N PHE A 34 -5.37 7.36 8.82
CA PHE A 34 -4.72 8.63 9.15
C PHE A 34 -5.56 9.82 8.72
N LYS A 35 -5.47 10.91 9.48
CA LYS A 35 -6.11 12.18 9.14
C LYS A 35 -5.40 12.80 7.93
N PRO A 36 -6.13 13.52 7.06
CA PRO A 36 -5.51 14.23 5.92
C PRO A 36 -4.41 15.24 6.30
N THR A 37 -4.40 15.71 7.55
CA THR A 37 -3.40 16.66 8.07
C THR A 37 -2.14 15.98 8.60
N GLU A 38 -2.17 14.67 8.82
CA GLU A 38 -1.05 13.93 9.38
C GLU A 38 0.02 13.69 8.31
N LYS A 39 1.28 13.94 8.67
CA LYS A 39 2.42 13.61 7.80
C LYS A 39 2.78 12.15 8.00
N VAL A 40 2.17 11.31 7.19
CA VAL A 40 2.37 9.85 7.23
C VAL A 40 3.68 9.46 6.56
N HIS A 41 4.39 8.53 7.18
CA HIS A 41 5.59 7.87 6.69
C HIS A 41 5.33 6.38 6.49
N VAL A 42 6.13 5.74 5.64
CA VAL A 42 6.11 4.28 5.45
C VAL A 42 7.52 3.70 5.47
N ILE A 43 7.68 2.58 6.18
CA ILE A 43 8.82 1.66 6.05
C ILE A 43 8.36 0.45 5.26
N MET A 44 9.10 0.06 4.24
CA MET A 44 8.71 -1.04 3.35
C MET A 44 9.83 -2.07 3.15
N PRO A 45 9.50 -3.35 2.93
CA PRO A 45 10.47 -4.46 2.87
C PRO A 45 11.38 -4.41 1.64
N GLY A 46 10.99 -3.66 0.61
CA GLY A 46 11.74 -3.52 -0.62
C GLY A 46 11.07 -2.55 -1.58
N TYR A 47 11.83 -1.95 -2.49
CA TYR A 47 11.27 -1.10 -3.54
C TYR A 47 10.68 -1.96 -4.66
N ASN A 48 9.36 -1.97 -4.79
CA ASN A 48 8.61 -2.77 -5.76
C ASN A 48 7.35 -2.00 -6.22
N CYS A 49 6.55 -2.59 -7.11
CA CYS A 49 5.37 -1.92 -7.68
C CYS A 49 4.32 -1.49 -6.62
N VAL A 50 4.36 -2.06 -5.41
CA VAL A 50 3.51 -1.61 -4.28
C VAL A 50 3.86 -0.18 -3.87
N ALA A 51 5.15 0.20 -3.95
CA ALA A 51 5.62 1.56 -3.66
C ALA A 51 4.89 2.60 -4.51
N ASP A 52 4.76 2.34 -5.81
CA ASP A 52 4.13 3.27 -6.75
C ASP A 52 2.64 3.42 -6.43
N GLY A 53 1.95 2.31 -6.15
CA GLY A 53 0.53 2.34 -5.76
C GLY A 53 0.28 3.14 -4.48
N ILE A 54 1.10 2.93 -3.44
CA ILE A 54 1.04 3.72 -2.20
C ILE A 54 1.28 5.19 -2.52
N SER A 55 2.33 5.49 -3.31
CA SER A 55 2.76 6.84 -3.59
C SER A 55 1.71 7.64 -4.34
N ILE A 56 1.09 7.03 -5.36
CA ILE A 56 0.08 7.69 -6.19
C ILE A 56 -1.17 8.00 -5.39
N VAL A 57 -1.58 7.09 -4.50
CA VAL A 57 -2.78 7.29 -3.69
C VAL A 57 -2.51 8.30 -2.56
N THR A 58 -1.41 8.17 -1.83
CA THR A 58 -1.18 8.91 -0.57
C THR A 58 -0.31 10.16 -0.73
N GLY A 59 0.47 10.26 -1.81
CA GLY A 59 1.53 11.26 -1.97
C GLY A 59 2.82 10.94 -1.19
N ILE A 60 2.87 9.82 -0.45
CA ILE A 60 4.08 9.37 0.24
C ILE A 60 5.13 8.94 -0.79
N SER A 61 6.38 9.37 -0.67
CA SER A 61 7.40 9.01 -1.66
C SER A 61 8.82 9.04 -1.08
N ILE A 62 9.76 8.44 -1.82
CA ILE A 62 11.19 8.57 -1.51
C ILE A 62 11.63 10.03 -1.69
N SER A 63 11.14 10.70 -2.74
CA SER A 63 11.55 12.07 -3.10
C SER A 63 11.19 13.11 -2.03
N ASN A 64 10.10 12.90 -1.29
CA ASN A 64 9.71 13.79 -0.18
C ASN A 64 10.10 13.23 1.21
N GLN A 65 10.92 12.17 1.25
CA GLN A 65 11.46 11.54 2.45
C GLN A 65 10.40 10.95 3.41
N THR A 66 9.22 10.60 2.88
CA THR A 66 8.19 9.90 3.66
C THR A 66 8.18 8.39 3.43
N MET A 67 8.94 7.88 2.45
CA MET A 67 9.11 6.45 2.20
C MET A 67 10.55 6.00 2.46
N LYS A 68 10.71 4.92 3.22
CA LYS A 68 12.00 4.29 3.51
C LYS A 68 11.95 2.79 3.22
N VAL A 69 13.06 2.25 2.73
CA VAL A 69 13.22 0.80 2.53
C VAL A 69 14.06 0.22 3.66
N ASP A 70 13.53 -0.81 4.32
CA ASP A 70 14.25 -1.64 5.28
C ASP A 70 14.05 -3.10 4.86
N LYS A 71 15.13 -3.79 4.49
CA LYS A 71 15.06 -5.18 4.01
C LYS A 71 14.96 -6.21 5.14
N SER A 72 15.02 -5.76 6.40
CA SER A 72 14.91 -6.64 7.57
C SER A 72 13.47 -6.90 8.01
N ILE A 73 12.51 -6.13 7.50
CA ILE A 73 11.08 -6.32 7.72
C ILE A 73 10.43 -7.04 6.54
N ASP A 74 9.25 -7.62 6.77
CA ASP A 74 8.42 -8.32 5.78
C ASP A 74 7.02 -7.71 5.62
N LYS A 75 6.78 -6.57 6.29
CA LYS A 75 5.52 -5.84 6.37
C LYS A 75 5.69 -4.38 5.96
N TYR A 76 4.59 -3.72 5.64
CA TYR A 76 4.55 -2.28 5.36
C TYR A 76 4.12 -1.54 6.62
N ILE A 77 4.99 -0.72 7.19
CA ILE A 77 4.74 -0.05 8.47
C ILE A 77 4.44 1.42 8.19
N PHE A 78 3.21 1.85 8.46
CA PHE A 78 2.78 3.24 8.31
C PHE A 78 2.72 3.94 9.66
N TYR A 79 3.21 5.16 9.76
CA TYR A 79 3.27 5.89 11.03
C TYR A 79 3.32 7.40 10.84
N VAL A 80 3.08 8.16 11.90
CA VAL A 80 3.29 9.62 11.94
C VAL A 80 4.62 9.90 12.62
N ALA A 81 5.44 10.79 12.04
CA ALA A 81 6.74 11.11 12.62
C ALA A 81 6.60 11.75 14.01
N GLY A 82 7.27 11.16 15.00
CA GLY A 82 7.23 11.61 16.39
C GLY A 82 6.25 10.85 17.28
N GLU A 83 5.46 9.94 16.70
CA GLU A 83 4.67 8.96 17.46
C GLU A 83 5.49 7.69 17.69
N ASP A 84 5.20 6.98 18.78
CA ASP A 84 5.83 5.70 19.15
C ASP A 84 5.06 4.49 18.60
N GLU A 85 3.88 4.73 18.02
CA GLU A 85 2.99 3.71 17.47
C GLU A 85 2.74 3.95 15.97
N GLY A 86 2.54 2.87 15.24
CA GLY A 86 2.17 2.83 13.83
C GLY A 86 1.24 1.67 13.52
N TRP A 87 1.10 1.37 12.23
CA TRP A 87 0.24 0.33 11.72
C TRP A 87 1.01 -0.55 10.74
N ALA A 88 1.13 -1.83 11.07
CA ALA A 88 1.72 -2.85 10.23
C ALA A 88 0.67 -3.43 9.28
N PHE A 89 0.99 -3.44 7.99
CA PHE A 89 0.20 -4.06 6.93
C PHE A 89 0.93 -5.29 6.43
N THR A 90 0.29 -6.46 6.57
CA THR A 90 0.86 -7.76 6.20
C THR A 90 0.10 -8.34 5.01
N PRO A 91 0.67 -8.36 3.79
CA PRO A 91 -0.01 -8.90 2.61
C PRO A 91 -0.29 -10.39 2.71
N HIS A 92 -1.50 -10.80 2.36
CA HIS A 92 -1.85 -12.21 2.21
C HIS A 92 -1.38 -12.75 0.88
N LYS A 93 -0.97 -14.02 0.89
CA LYS A 93 -0.80 -14.79 -0.34
C LYS A 93 -2.19 -15.16 -0.87
N LEU A 94 -2.63 -14.47 -1.92
CA LEU A 94 -3.90 -14.77 -2.56
C LEU A 94 -3.86 -16.15 -3.22
N GLN A 95 -4.84 -16.98 -2.90
CA GLN A 95 -5.12 -18.21 -3.63
C GLN A 95 -6.17 -17.89 -4.69
N MET A 96 -5.78 -18.02 -5.96
CA MET A 96 -6.66 -17.73 -7.09
C MET A 96 -6.80 -18.98 -7.95
N ALA A 97 -7.98 -19.12 -8.56
CA ALA A 97 -8.20 -20.16 -9.55
C ALA A 97 -7.26 -19.97 -10.75
N GLU A 98 -6.89 -21.08 -11.39
CA GLU A 98 -6.08 -21.04 -12.59
C GLU A 98 -6.75 -20.17 -13.67
N GLY A 99 -5.97 -19.27 -14.29
CA GLY A 99 -6.46 -18.33 -15.30
C GLY A 99 -7.20 -17.11 -14.76
N ALA A 100 -7.37 -16.96 -13.44
CA ALA A 100 -7.96 -15.76 -12.87
C ALA A 100 -7.00 -14.56 -12.97
N ASP A 101 -7.55 -13.37 -13.24
CA ASP A 101 -6.79 -12.13 -13.23
C ASP A 101 -6.57 -11.63 -11.78
N PRO A 102 -5.32 -11.61 -11.30
CA PRO A 102 -5.03 -11.16 -9.94
C PRO A 102 -5.31 -9.69 -9.72
N VAL A 103 -5.20 -8.84 -10.74
CA VAL A 103 -5.47 -7.40 -10.59
C VAL A 103 -6.94 -7.20 -10.25
N THR A 104 -7.84 -7.72 -11.09
CA THR A 104 -9.29 -7.67 -10.84
C THR A 104 -9.65 -8.24 -9.46
N GLY A 105 -9.05 -9.38 -9.07
CA GLY A 105 -9.26 -9.98 -7.75
C GLY A 105 -8.87 -9.04 -6.61
N ILE A 106 -7.65 -8.50 -6.65
CA ILE A 106 -7.15 -7.58 -5.61
C ILE A 106 -8.03 -6.34 -5.49
N LEU A 107 -8.45 -5.77 -6.62
CA LEU A 107 -9.27 -4.57 -6.63
C LEU A 107 -10.70 -4.82 -6.13
N ALA A 108 -11.22 -6.05 -6.27
CA ALA A 108 -12.58 -6.41 -5.87
C ALA A 108 -12.69 -7.00 -4.45
N PHE A 109 -11.65 -7.68 -3.94
CA PHE A 109 -11.72 -8.36 -2.65
C PHE A 109 -11.91 -7.42 -1.47
N ALA A 110 -12.53 -7.95 -0.42
CA ALA A 110 -12.61 -7.28 0.88
C ALA A 110 -11.20 -7.10 1.48
N ARG A 111 -11.03 -6.04 2.28
CA ARG A 111 -9.70 -5.66 2.79
C ARG A 111 -9.03 -6.78 3.58
N ASP A 112 -9.78 -7.46 4.44
CA ASP A 112 -9.34 -8.58 5.28
C ASP A 112 -8.92 -9.81 4.48
N MET A 113 -9.33 -9.93 3.22
CA MET A 113 -8.80 -10.95 2.32
C MET A 113 -7.42 -10.59 1.76
N LEU A 114 -7.06 -9.30 1.72
CA LEU A 114 -5.84 -8.80 1.10
C LEU A 114 -4.69 -8.67 2.08
N PHE A 115 -4.95 -8.15 3.28
CA PHE A 115 -3.91 -7.93 4.28
C PHE A 115 -4.49 -7.74 5.68
N ASP A 116 -3.72 -8.20 6.66
CA ASP A 116 -3.91 -7.83 8.05
C ASP A 116 -3.41 -6.41 8.30
N ILE A 117 -4.08 -5.71 9.23
CA ILE A 117 -3.67 -4.40 9.73
C ILE A 117 -3.66 -4.47 11.25
N GLU A 118 -2.49 -4.28 11.85
CA GLU A 118 -2.28 -4.41 13.29
C GLU A 118 -1.48 -3.21 13.82
N PRO A 119 -1.67 -2.80 15.09
CA PRO A 119 -0.78 -1.84 15.74
C PRO A 119 0.68 -2.30 15.71
N TYR A 120 1.61 -1.35 15.64
CA TYR A 120 3.04 -1.63 15.58
C TYR A 120 3.83 -0.63 16.41
N ASP A 121 4.64 -1.13 17.34
CA ASP A 121 5.55 -0.32 18.15
C ASP A 121 6.84 -0.01 17.37
N LEU A 122 7.22 1.27 17.27
CA LEU A 122 8.33 1.77 16.43
C LEU A 122 9.72 1.70 17.06
#